data_AF-A0A2M9B9A8-F1
#
_entry.id   AF-A0A2M9B9A8-F1
#
_cell.length_a   1.000
_cell.length_b   1.000
_cell.length_c   1.000
_cell.angle_alpha   90.00
_cell.angle_beta   90.00
_cell.angle_gamma   90.00
#
_symmetry.space_group_name_H-M   'P 1'
#
loop_
_entity.id
_entity.type
_entity.pdbx_description
1 polymer ?
#
loop_
_entity_poly.entity_id
_entity_poly.type
_entity_poly.pdbx_seq_one_letter_code
_entity_poly.pdbx_strand_id
1 'polypeptide(L)'
;MVNLGVGLGLGYGYYGTLKSTPALSLSVEHGLREGVGPGTIGVGGLVGYKAYHYDYPGTKYKATWTNIIVAARGTYHYNVFQNPKLDTYGGLSVGVRIQKWSDSYYDDIPELKGYSSSSSYITSGIFVGARYFFSNNIGAFTELGYDMNYLKLGLTAKF
;
A
#
# COMPACT_ATOMS: atom_id res chain seq x y z
N MET A 1 -15.78 -2.06 -4.43
CA MET A 1 -14.64 -2.04 -5.36
C MET A 1 -13.41 -2.63 -4.69
N VAL A 2 -12.64 -3.42 -5.42
CA VAL A 2 -11.38 -4.02 -4.96
C VAL A 2 -10.26 -3.51 -5.85
N ASN A 3 -9.22 -2.90 -5.28
CA ASN A 3 -8.06 -2.43 -6.03
C ASN A 3 -6.82 -3.20 -5.60
N LEU A 4 -6.13 -3.80 -6.57
CA LEU A 4 -4.84 -4.46 -6.39
C LEU A 4 -3.79 -3.66 -7.17
N GLY A 5 -2.81 -3.10 -6.46
CA GLY A 5 -1.81 -2.26 -7.08
C GLY A 5 -0.42 -2.42 -6.51
N VAL A 6 0.53 -1.97 -7.30
CA VAL A 6 1.93 -1.81 -6.93
C VAL A 6 2.20 -0.35 -6.60
N GLY A 7 2.84 -0.13 -5.47
CA GLY A 7 3.32 1.17 -5.04
C GLY A 7 4.74 1.43 -5.52
N LEU A 8 4.95 2.62 -6.07
CA LEU A 8 6.24 3.19 -6.41
C LEU A 8 6.47 4.43 -5.54
N GLY A 9 7.64 4.51 -4.89
CA GLY A 9 7.97 5.59 -3.95
C GLY A 9 7.66 5.24 -2.48
N LEU A 10 8.18 6.06 -1.54
CA LEU A 10 8.29 5.79 -0.08
C LEU A 10 8.72 4.35 0.28
N GLY A 11 9.68 3.82 -0.48
CA GLY A 11 10.61 2.83 0.01
C GLY A 11 11.93 3.51 0.33
N TYR A 12 12.52 3.21 1.48
CA TYR A 12 13.88 3.64 1.81
C TYR A 12 14.80 3.32 0.62
N GLY A 13 15.25 4.35 -0.07
CA GLY A 13 16.27 4.25 -1.11
C GLY A 13 17.60 3.96 -0.43
N TYR A 14 17.84 2.72 -0.04
CA TYR A 14 19.16 2.30 0.38
C TYR A 14 19.97 1.98 -0.88
N TYR A 15 21.04 2.76 -1.06
CA TYR A 15 22.06 2.54 -2.08
C TYR A 15 22.73 1.18 -1.86
N GLY A 16 22.73 0.33 -2.89
CA GLY A 16 23.52 -0.91 -2.95
C GLY A 16 22.72 -2.20 -2.77
N THR A 17 23.01 -3.19 -3.64
CA THR A 17 22.72 -4.66 -3.63
C THR A 17 21.50 -5.19 -2.87
N LEU A 18 20.46 -4.39 -2.65
CA LEU A 18 19.24 -4.75 -1.93
C LEU A 18 18.17 -5.16 -2.93
N LYS A 19 17.79 -6.45 -2.91
CA LYS A 19 16.65 -6.94 -3.67
C LYS A 19 15.37 -6.59 -2.92
N SER A 20 14.71 -5.51 -3.33
CA SER A 20 13.38 -5.13 -2.81
C SER A 20 12.29 -5.83 -3.61
N THR A 21 11.32 -6.42 -2.92
CA THR A 21 10.04 -6.74 -3.57
C THR A 21 9.29 -5.44 -3.92
N PRO A 22 8.53 -5.41 -5.02
CA PRO A 22 7.63 -4.29 -5.30
C PRO A 22 6.62 -4.16 -4.15
N ALA A 23 6.28 -2.92 -3.78
CA ALA A 23 5.32 -2.68 -2.71
C ALA A 23 3.92 -3.11 -3.18
N LEU A 24 3.42 -4.24 -2.71
CA LEU A 24 2.08 -4.71 -3.06
C LEU A 24 1.07 -4.02 -2.15
N SER A 25 -0.08 -3.64 -2.72
CA SER A 25 -1.19 -3.06 -1.99
C SER A 25 -2.50 -3.66 -2.48
N LEU A 26 -3.27 -4.18 -1.53
CA LEU A 26 -4.64 -4.60 -1.73
C LEU A 26 -5.53 -3.62 -0.97
N SER A 27 -6.55 -3.12 -1.63
CA SER A 27 -7.48 -2.21 -0.99
C SER A 27 -8.91 -2.54 -1.38
N VAL A 28 -9.80 -2.44 -0.41
CA VAL A 28 -11.22 -2.69 -0.61
C VAL A 28 -11.95 -1.44 -0.21
N GLU A 29 -12.94 -1.06 -0.98
CA GLU A 29 -13.73 0.13 -0.76
C GLU A 29 -15.20 -0.19 -1.00
N HIS A 30 -16.03 0.36 -0.12
CA HIS A 30 -17.47 0.26 -0.17
C HIS A 30 -18.07 1.67 -0.18
N GLY A 31 -18.94 1.95 -1.15
CA GLY A 31 -19.68 3.21 -1.20
C GLY A 31 -20.70 3.23 -0.06
N LEU A 32 -20.59 4.20 0.84
CA LEU A 32 -21.50 4.35 1.99
C LEU A 32 -22.73 5.16 1.63
N ARG A 33 -22.52 6.30 0.97
CA ARG A 33 -23.59 7.28 0.73
C ARG A 33 -23.36 7.99 -0.58
N GLU A 34 -24.32 7.83 -1.47
CA GLU A 34 -24.44 8.57 -2.72
C GLU A 34 -25.14 9.90 -2.45
N GLY A 35 -24.79 10.96 -3.19
CA GLY A 35 -25.44 12.27 -3.09
C GLY A 35 -24.93 13.16 -1.94
N VAL A 36 -23.69 12.97 -1.49
CA VAL A 36 -23.05 13.93 -0.58
C VAL A 36 -22.49 15.08 -1.43
N GLY A 37 -23.36 16.05 -1.73
CA GLY A 37 -23.08 17.11 -2.70
C GLY A 37 -23.01 16.54 -4.12
N PRO A 38 -22.01 16.94 -4.94
CA PRO A 38 -21.86 16.42 -6.31
C PRO A 38 -21.07 15.09 -6.39
N GLY A 39 -20.85 14.41 -5.26
CA GLY A 39 -19.99 13.23 -5.19
C GLY A 39 -20.51 12.12 -4.26
N THR A 40 -19.74 11.05 -4.15
CA THR A 40 -20.06 9.85 -3.38
C THR A 40 -18.99 9.60 -2.33
N ILE A 41 -19.40 9.38 -1.07
CA ILE A 41 -18.46 8.98 0.00
C ILE A 41 -18.34 7.46 0.04
N GLY A 42 -17.10 6.99 0.06
CA GLY A 42 -16.72 5.62 0.32
C GLY A 42 -15.93 5.47 1.62
N VAL A 43 -16.02 4.28 2.21
CA VAL A 43 -15.11 3.83 3.26
C VAL A 43 -14.46 2.53 2.81
N GLY A 44 -13.22 2.31 3.21
CA GLY A 44 -12.48 1.13 2.82
C GLY A 44 -11.37 0.77 3.77
N GLY A 45 -10.74 -0.35 3.43
CA GLY A 45 -9.48 -0.79 4.03
C GLY A 45 -8.38 -0.83 2.98
N LEU A 46 -7.14 -0.71 3.42
CA LEU A 46 -5.94 -0.95 2.64
C LEU A 46 -5.00 -1.82 3.46
N VAL A 47 -4.52 -2.88 2.83
CA VAL A 47 -3.43 -3.72 3.33
C VAL A 47 -2.29 -3.63 2.33
N GLY A 48 -1.12 -3.23 2.79
CA GLY A 48 0.09 -3.18 1.99
C GLY A 48 1.15 -4.13 2.54
N TYR A 49 1.91 -4.73 1.63
CA TYR A 49 3.00 -5.64 1.96
C TYR A 49 4.24 -5.26 1.15
N LYS A 50 5.38 -5.15 1.82
CA LYS A 50 6.68 -4.95 1.20
C LYS A 50 7.78 -5.67 1.97
N ALA A 51 8.51 -6.54 1.29
CA ALA A 51 9.67 -7.22 1.85
C ALA A 51 10.98 -6.77 1.16
N TYR A 52 12.04 -6.64 1.95
CA TYR A 52 13.40 -6.40 1.48
C TYR A 52 14.27 -7.58 1.88
N HIS A 53 15.10 -8.04 0.95
CA HIS A 53 16.08 -9.07 1.20
C HIS A 53 17.48 -8.52 0.96
N TYR A 54 18.36 -8.76 1.92
CA TYR A 54 19.79 -8.52 1.81
C TYR A 54 20.53 -9.86 1.91
N ASP A 55 21.23 -10.21 0.84
CA ASP A 55 22.14 -11.36 0.79
C ASP A 55 23.55 -10.85 1.09
N TYR A 56 24.17 -11.32 2.18
CA TYR A 56 25.55 -10.93 2.52
C TYR A 56 26.53 -11.64 1.57
N PRO A 57 27.30 -10.90 0.74
CA PRO A 57 28.20 -11.50 -0.24
C PRO A 57 29.28 -12.35 0.44
N GLY A 58 29.42 -13.60 0.01
CA GLY A 58 30.41 -14.55 0.55
C GLY A 58 29.95 -15.35 1.79
N THR A 59 28.69 -15.22 2.23
CA THR A 59 28.15 -15.98 3.37
C THR A 59 26.76 -16.57 3.07
N LYS A 60 26.21 -17.42 3.96
CA LYS A 60 24.84 -17.96 3.88
C LYS A 60 23.78 -17.08 4.55
N TYR A 61 24.19 -15.96 5.16
CA TYR A 61 23.31 -15.13 5.98
C TYR A 61 22.40 -14.25 5.15
N LYS A 62 21.15 -14.14 5.59
CA LYS A 62 20.10 -13.35 4.94
C LYS A 62 19.40 -12.47 5.95
N ALA A 63 19.32 -11.17 5.67
CA ALA A 63 18.50 -10.26 6.45
C ALA A 63 17.23 -9.89 5.67
N THR A 64 16.08 -10.07 6.32
CA THR A 64 14.76 -9.80 5.74
C THR A 64 14.03 -8.75 6.54
N TRP A 65 13.66 -7.64 5.88
CA TRP A 65 12.80 -6.61 6.47
C TRP A 65 11.43 -6.68 5.82
N THR A 66 10.40 -6.98 6.61
CA THR A 66 9.02 -7.04 6.15
C THR A 66 8.24 -5.87 6.72
N ASN A 67 7.54 -5.15 5.84
CA ASN A 67 6.69 -4.02 6.18
C ASN A 67 5.26 -4.38 5.81
N ILE A 68 4.39 -4.40 6.80
CA ILE A 68 2.96 -4.61 6.63
C ILE A 68 2.26 -3.32 7.06
N ILE A 69 1.34 -2.82 6.25
CA ILE A 69 0.51 -1.67 6.60
C ILE A 69 -0.94 -2.11 6.53
N VAL A 70 -1.70 -1.73 7.56
CA VAL A 70 -3.15 -1.92 7.61
C VAL A 70 -3.75 -0.55 7.92
N ALA A 71 -4.54 -0.02 6.99
CA ALA A 71 -5.14 1.29 7.11
C ALA A 71 -6.63 1.26 6.77
N ALA A 72 -7.41 2.00 7.54
CA ALA A 72 -8.74 2.43 7.13
C ALA A 72 -8.61 3.62 6.18
N ARG A 73 -9.52 3.72 5.21
CA ARG A 73 -9.54 4.78 4.21
C ARG A 73 -10.94 5.37 4.11
N GLY A 74 -11.04 6.69 4.06
CA GLY A 74 -12.23 7.41 3.62
C GLY A 74 -11.97 7.99 2.25
N THR A 75 -12.84 7.71 1.29
CA THR A 75 -12.74 8.22 -0.08
C THR A 75 -13.95 9.08 -0.44
N TYR A 76 -13.72 10.07 -1.27
CA TYR A 76 -14.71 10.96 -1.84
C TYR A 76 -14.53 10.95 -3.35
N HIS A 77 -15.49 10.36 -4.04
CA HIS A 77 -15.53 10.26 -5.49
C HIS A 77 -16.19 11.50 -6.05
N TYR A 78 -15.50 12.19 -6.94
CA TYR A 78 -16.00 13.36 -7.63
C TYR A 78 -15.52 13.32 -9.07
N ASN A 79 -16.45 13.21 -10.03
CA ASN A 79 -16.14 13.11 -11.45
C ASN A 79 -15.79 14.48 -12.05
N VAL A 80 -14.55 14.94 -11.84
CA VAL A 80 -14.05 16.24 -12.34
C VAL A 80 -14.18 16.34 -13.86
N PHE A 81 -13.87 15.25 -14.56
CA PHE A 81 -13.80 15.21 -16.02
C PHE A 81 -15.14 14.87 -16.70
N GLN A 82 -16.23 14.70 -15.93
CA GLN A 82 -17.56 14.31 -16.43
C GLN A 82 -17.54 13.09 -17.38
N ASN A 83 -16.52 12.24 -17.26
CA ASN A 83 -16.30 11.10 -18.13
C ASN A 83 -16.82 9.83 -17.44
N PRO A 84 -17.78 9.10 -18.02
CA PRO A 84 -18.35 7.91 -17.38
C PRO A 84 -17.34 6.76 -17.22
N LYS A 85 -16.22 6.80 -17.95
CA LYS A 85 -15.14 5.81 -17.85
C LYS A 85 -14.05 6.19 -16.84
N LEU A 86 -14.00 7.45 -16.41
CA LEU A 86 -12.93 7.98 -15.58
C LEU A 86 -13.52 8.52 -14.28
N ASP A 87 -13.25 7.82 -13.19
CA ASP A 87 -13.68 8.15 -11.85
C ASP A 87 -12.51 8.74 -11.07
N THR A 88 -12.60 10.02 -10.72
CA THR A 88 -11.61 10.70 -9.87
C THR A 88 -12.09 10.70 -8.42
N TYR A 89 -11.17 10.48 -7.49
CA TYR A 89 -11.47 10.42 -6.07
C TYR A 89 -10.33 11.02 -5.24
N GLY A 90 -10.69 11.68 -4.16
CA GLY A 90 -9.77 12.08 -3.10
C GLY A 90 -10.03 11.24 -1.86
N GLY A 91 -9.05 11.08 -0.98
CA GLY A 91 -9.26 10.34 0.24
C GLY A 91 -8.20 10.58 1.29
N LEU A 92 -8.55 10.21 2.50
CA LEU A 92 -7.64 10.15 3.63
C LEU A 92 -7.56 8.70 4.13
N SER A 93 -6.44 8.39 4.73
CA SER A 93 -6.12 7.07 5.27
C SER A 93 -5.53 7.23 6.65
N VAL A 94 -5.86 6.30 7.53
CA VAL A 94 -5.30 6.21 8.87
C VAL A 94 -5.17 4.75 9.26
N GLY A 95 -4.05 4.38 9.84
CA GLY A 95 -3.74 2.99 10.06
C GLY A 95 -2.52 2.78 10.92
N VAL A 96 -2.07 1.53 10.92
CA VAL A 96 -0.86 1.08 11.60
C VAL A 96 0.07 0.43 10.59
N ARG A 97 1.35 0.79 10.67
CA ARG A 97 2.44 0.16 9.94
C ARG A 97 3.23 -0.70 10.90
N ILE A 98 3.30 -1.98 10.62
CA ILE A 98 4.05 -2.98 11.38
C ILE A 98 5.32 -3.28 10.59
N GLN A 99 6.46 -2.92 11.17
CA GLN A 99 7.76 -3.31 10.63
C GLN A 99 8.26 -4.52 11.40
N LYS A 100 8.52 -5.60 10.67
CA LYS A 100 9.15 -6.81 11.18
C LYS A 100 10.56 -6.89 10.62
N TRP A 101 11.52 -7.03 11.52
CA TRP A 101 12.89 -7.35 11.15
C TRP A 101 13.19 -8.79 11.54
N SER A 102 13.78 -9.54 10.60
CA SER A 102 14.25 -10.90 10.82
C SER A 102 15.65 -11.01 10.24
N ASP A 103 16.61 -11.41 11.07
CA ASP A 103 18.00 -11.62 10.69
C ASP A 103 18.37 -13.08 10.91
N SER A 104 18.80 -13.77 9.85
CA SER A 104 19.21 -15.18 9.93
C SER A 104 20.60 -15.38 10.56
N TYR A 105 21.34 -14.31 10.90
CA TYR A 105 22.62 -14.40 11.63
C TYR A 105 22.42 -14.77 13.11
N TYR A 106 21.26 -14.43 13.67
CA TYR A 106 20.93 -14.61 15.08
C TYR A 106 20.25 -15.96 15.39
N ASP A 107 19.84 -16.72 14.36
CA ASP A 107 19.12 -17.98 14.56
C ASP A 107 20.06 -19.16 14.89
N ASP A 108 21.35 -19.07 14.53
CA ASP A 108 22.40 -20.06 14.82
C ASP A 108 23.09 -19.86 16.18
N ILE A 109 22.79 -18.78 16.91
CA ILE A 109 23.34 -18.50 18.24
C ILE A 109 22.17 -18.44 19.26
N PRO A 110 21.95 -19.49 20.06
CA PRO A 110 20.78 -19.60 20.96
C PRO A 110 20.73 -18.53 22.07
N GLU A 111 21.84 -17.86 22.38
CA GLU A 111 21.93 -16.79 23.39
C GLU A 111 21.35 -15.45 22.94
N LEU A 112 20.98 -15.37 21.66
CA LEU A 112 20.68 -14.13 20.98
C LEU A 112 19.25 -14.13 20.38
N LYS A 113 18.56 -15.27 20.38
CA LYS A 113 17.13 -15.40 20.02
C LYS A 113 16.22 -14.41 20.79
N GLY A 114 16.01 -13.21 20.25
CA GLY A 114 15.29 -12.15 20.95
C GLY A 114 15.27 -10.79 20.25
N TYR A 115 16.17 -10.53 19.30
CA TYR A 115 16.21 -9.25 18.57
C TYR A 115 15.17 -9.13 17.43
N SER A 116 13.98 -9.72 17.61
CA SER A 116 12.83 -9.44 16.75
C SER A 116 12.16 -8.15 17.22
N SER A 117 12.76 -7.01 16.89
CA SER A 117 12.15 -5.70 17.17
C SER A 117 11.00 -5.48 16.20
N SER A 118 9.78 -5.70 16.68
CA SER A 118 8.54 -5.38 15.96
C SER A 118 8.12 -3.97 16.37
N SER A 119 8.34 -2.99 15.50
CA SER A 119 7.89 -1.62 15.75
C SER A 119 6.60 -1.36 14.98
N SER A 120 5.60 -0.84 15.69
CA SER A 120 4.33 -0.40 15.12
C SER A 120 4.26 1.13 15.17
N TYR A 121 3.97 1.74 14.01
CA TYR A 121 3.80 3.17 13.89
C TYR A 121 2.39 3.48 13.41
N ILE A 122 1.75 4.45 14.03
CA ILE A 122 0.51 5.00 13.49
C ILE A 122 0.88 5.79 12.23
N THR A 123 0.18 5.52 11.14
CA THR A 123 0.35 6.19 9.87
C THR A 123 -0.96 6.86 9.51
N SER A 124 -0.87 8.06 8.96
CA SER A 124 -2.00 8.75 8.36
C SER A 124 -1.54 9.41 7.09
N GLY A 125 -2.46 9.58 6.15
CA GLY A 125 -2.14 10.11 4.85
C GLY A 125 -3.33 10.69 4.15
N ILE A 126 -3.02 11.47 3.13
CA ILE A 126 -3.98 11.97 2.16
C ILE A 126 -3.53 11.51 0.78
N PHE A 127 -4.49 11.15 -0.06
CA PHE A 127 -4.25 10.70 -1.42
C PHE A 127 -5.36 11.18 -2.34
N VAL A 128 -5.02 11.30 -3.61
CA VAL A 128 -5.94 11.55 -4.70
C VAL A 128 -5.69 10.51 -5.77
N GLY A 129 -6.71 10.05 -6.46
CA GLY A 129 -6.61 8.98 -7.42
C GLY A 129 -7.60 9.12 -8.56
N ALA A 130 -7.32 8.37 -9.60
CA ALA A 130 -8.18 8.20 -10.76
C ALA A 130 -8.29 6.72 -11.09
N ARG A 131 -9.51 6.27 -11.40
CA ARG A 131 -9.83 4.93 -11.91
C ARG A 131 -10.34 5.07 -13.32
N TYR A 132 -9.77 4.29 -14.23
CA TYR A 132 -10.23 4.21 -15.61
C TYR A 132 -10.78 2.81 -15.88
N PHE A 133 -12.07 2.71 -16.15
CA PHE A 133 -12.75 1.45 -16.44
C PHE A 133 -12.69 1.14 -17.94
N PHE A 134 -11.95 0.09 -18.30
CA PHE A 134 -11.93 -0.43 -19.67
C PHE A 134 -13.14 -1.34 -19.95
N SER A 135 -13.75 -1.89 -18.89
CA SER A 135 -14.91 -2.79 -18.95
C SER A 135 -15.83 -2.52 -17.75
N ASN A 136 -17.05 -3.07 -17.75
CA ASN A 136 -18.05 -2.87 -16.69
C ASN A 136 -17.58 -3.31 -15.29
N ASN A 137 -16.64 -4.27 -15.23
CA ASN A 137 -16.16 -4.86 -13.98
C ASN A 137 -14.68 -4.65 -13.72
N ILE A 138 -13.87 -4.22 -14.71
CA ILE A 138 -12.41 -4.13 -14.59
C ILE A 138 -11.93 -2.79 -15.13
N GLY A 139 -11.03 -2.17 -14.38
CA GLY A 139 -10.33 -0.94 -14.74
C GLY A 139 -8.89 -0.95 -14.26
N ALA A 140 -8.16 0.10 -14.60
CA ALA A 140 -6.91 0.46 -13.96
C ALA A 140 -7.16 1.58 -12.96
N PHE A 141 -6.33 1.67 -11.93
CA PHE A 141 -6.32 2.81 -11.03
C PHE A 141 -4.91 3.37 -10.89
N THR A 142 -4.86 4.66 -10.59
CA THR A 142 -3.67 5.39 -10.19
C THR A 142 -4.02 6.22 -8.97
N GLU A 143 -3.19 6.17 -7.94
CA GLU A 143 -3.30 6.99 -6.74
C GLU A 143 -1.97 7.71 -6.52
N LEU A 144 -2.06 8.99 -6.21
CA LEU A 144 -0.96 9.87 -5.84
C LEU A 144 -1.23 10.38 -4.43
N GLY A 145 -0.29 10.21 -3.51
CA GLY A 145 -0.53 10.63 -2.14
C GLY A 145 0.62 10.38 -1.18
N TYR A 146 0.48 10.94 0.02
CA TYR A 146 1.41 10.80 1.13
C TYR A 146 0.84 9.84 2.20
N ASP A 147 0.38 8.66 1.77
CA ASP A 147 -0.18 7.63 2.65
C ASP A 147 0.79 6.47 2.88
N MET A 148 1.14 5.79 1.79
CA MET A 148 1.99 4.59 1.82
C MET A 148 3.15 4.70 0.84
N ASN A 149 2.87 5.15 -0.39
CA ASN A 149 3.82 5.39 -1.48
C ASN A 149 3.40 6.68 -2.20
N TYR A 150 4.35 7.40 -2.79
CA TYR A 150 4.06 8.61 -3.58
C TYR A 150 3.10 8.34 -4.72
N LEU A 151 3.24 7.18 -5.36
CA LEU A 151 2.46 6.77 -6.51
C LEU A 151 2.07 5.30 -6.35
N LYS A 152 0.81 4.96 -6.58
CA LYS A 152 0.32 3.58 -6.67
C LYS A 152 -0.38 3.42 -8.00
N LEU A 153 -0.13 2.31 -8.66
CA LEU A 153 -0.76 1.97 -9.93
C LEU A 153 -1.17 0.50 -9.91
N GLY A 154 -2.29 0.18 -10.52
CA GLY A 154 -2.81 -1.18 -10.47
C GLY A 154 -4.11 -1.37 -11.19
N LEU A 155 -4.76 -2.48 -10.87
CA LEU A 155 -6.04 -2.88 -11.41
C LEU A 155 -7.11 -2.73 -10.34
N THR A 156 -8.29 -2.26 -10.78
CA THR A 156 -9.49 -2.17 -9.97
C THR A 156 -10.54 -3.11 -10.55
N ALA A 157 -11.25 -3.81 -9.67
CA ALA A 157 -12.39 -4.62 -10.01
C ALA A 157 -13.62 -4.11 -9.26
N LYS A 158 -14.71 -3.92 -10.01
CA LYS A 158 -16.03 -3.59 -9.50
C LYS A 158 -16.88 -4.86 -9.56
N PHE A 159 -17.33 -5.28 -8.38
CA PHE A 159 -18.30 -6.34 -8.15
C PHE A 159 -19.53 -5.74 -7.51
#